data_AF-A0A2G7GFX8-F1
#
_entry.id   AF-A0A2G7GFX8-F1
#
_cell.length_a   1.000
_cell.length_b   1.000
_cell.length_c   1.000
_cell.angle_alpha   90.00
_cell.angle_beta   90.00
_cell.angle_gamma   90.00
#
_symmetry.space_group_name_H-M   'P 1'
#
loop_
_entity.id
_entity.type
_entity.pdbx_description
1 polymer ?
#
loop_
_entity_poly.entity_id
_entity_poly.type
_entity_poly.pdbx_seq_one_letter_code
_entity_poly.pdbx_strand_id
1 'polypeptide(L)'
;MTLELYQEVTLTRDLPKYELKAGDIAMLVDFVPHPSGGGEGCVLEVFNAVGESLTVIVVPISTVSSLSANEILTVRSLAKAS
;
A
#
# COMPACT_ATOMS: atom_id res chain seq x y z
N MET A 1 -4.23 1.98 -16.16
CA MET A 1 -4.61 0.88 -15.26
C MET A 1 -5.66 1.44 -14.33
N THR A 2 -6.78 0.73 -14.17
CA THR A 2 -7.85 1.13 -13.25
C THR A 2 -7.67 0.34 -11.96
N LEU A 3 -7.61 1.04 -10.84
CA LEU A 3 -7.59 0.43 -9.51
C LEU A 3 -9.02 0.41 -8.95
N GLU A 4 -9.36 -0.62 -8.18
CA GLU A 4 -10.68 -0.80 -7.60
C GLU A 4 -10.63 -0.85 -6.08
N LEU A 5 -11.70 -0.41 -5.41
CA LEU A 5 -11.78 -0.54 -3.96
C LEU A 5 -11.77 -2.00 -3.55
N TYR A 6 -11.12 -2.26 -2.42
CA TYR A 6 -10.87 -3.58 -1.83
C TYR A 6 -9.96 -4.49 -2.68
N GLN A 7 -9.24 -3.91 -3.64
CA GLN A 7 -8.19 -4.61 -4.38
C GLN A 7 -6.88 -4.65 -3.58
N GLU A 8 -6.17 -5.77 -3.64
CA GLU A 8 -4.77 -5.84 -3.21
C GLU A 8 -3.84 -5.14 -4.22
N VAL A 9 -3.00 -4.25 -3.71
CA VAL A 9 -2.03 -3.49 -4.49
C VAL A 9 -0.65 -3.63 -3.87
N THR A 10 0.40 -3.46 -4.69
CA THR A 10 1.78 -3.44 -4.22
C THR A 10 2.34 -2.02 -4.20
N LEU A 11 3.21 -1.72 -3.23
CA LEU A 11 3.96 -0.47 -3.18
C LEU A 11 5.06 -0.45 -4.26
N THR A 12 5.13 0.62 -5.03
CA THR A 12 6.14 0.83 -6.09
C THR A 12 7.45 1.45 -5.58
N ARG A 13 7.48 1.90 -4.33
CA ARG A 13 8.63 2.54 -3.68
C ARG A 13 8.60 2.34 -2.18
N ASP A 14 9.76 2.48 -1.54
CA ASP A 14 9.88 2.45 -0.09
C ASP A 14 9.16 3.66 0.55
N LEU A 15 8.56 3.41 1.72
CA LEU A 15 7.95 4.43 2.56
C LEU A 15 8.57 4.37 3.97
N PRO A 16 9.76 4.95 4.17
CA PRO A 16 10.53 4.79 5.41
C PRO A 16 9.77 5.24 6.67
N LYS A 17 8.90 6.26 6.55
CA LYS A 17 8.05 6.75 7.64
C LYS A 17 7.16 5.66 8.25
N TYR A 18 6.79 4.66 7.46
CA TYR A 18 5.90 3.56 7.84
C TYR A 18 6.62 2.21 7.90
N GLU A 19 7.94 2.18 7.71
CA GLU A 19 8.74 0.95 7.67
C GLU A 19 8.31 -0.04 6.57
N LEU A 20 7.65 0.50 5.54
CA LEU A 20 7.19 -0.23 4.36
C LEU A 20 8.20 -0.10 3.22
N LYS A 21 8.29 -1.15 2.42
CA LYS A 21 9.21 -1.31 1.31
C LYS A 21 8.45 -1.47 0.00
N ALA A 22 9.10 -1.13 -1.10
CA ALA A 22 8.64 -1.52 -2.42
C ALA A 22 8.39 -3.04 -2.46
N GLY A 23 7.27 -3.45 -3.04
CA GLY A 23 6.82 -4.84 -3.06
C GLY A 23 5.85 -5.22 -1.96
N ASP A 24 5.76 -4.46 -0.85
CA ASP A 24 4.77 -4.76 0.19
C ASP A 24 3.34 -4.63 -0.35
N ILE A 25 2.46 -5.53 0.10
CA ILE A 25 1.07 -5.61 -0.32
C ILE A 25 0.18 -4.89 0.71
N ALA A 26 -0.80 -4.16 0.22
CA ALA A 26 -1.83 -3.51 1.01
C ALA A 26 -3.19 -3.60 0.31
N MET A 27 -4.27 -3.44 1.06
CA MET A 27 -5.61 -3.33 0.49
C MET A 27 -5.95 -1.86 0.24
N LEU A 28 -6.39 -1.54 -0.98
CA LEU A 28 -6.91 -0.23 -1.33
C LEU A 28 -8.33 -0.07 -0.74
N VAL A 29 -8.51 0.83 0.22
CA VAL A 29 -9.81 0.96 0.92
C VAL A 29 -10.58 2.23 0.58
N ASP A 30 -9.92 3.28 0.09
CA ASP A 30 -10.58 4.51 -0.33
C ASP A 30 -9.73 5.33 -1.31
N PHE A 31 -10.36 6.25 -2.04
CA PHE A 31 -9.71 7.30 -2.84
C PHE A 31 -9.97 8.65 -2.19
N VAL A 32 -8.92 9.47 -2.07
CA VAL A 32 -9.02 10.76 -1.39
C VAL A 32 -8.42 11.88 -2.24
N PRO A 33 -9.13 13.02 -2.39
CA PRO A 33 -8.59 14.17 -3.10
C PRO A 33 -7.44 14.79 -2.30
N HIS A 34 -6.44 15.33 -3.02
CA HIS A 34 -5.38 16.07 -2.36
C HIS A 34 -5.93 17.36 -1.74
N PRO A 35 -5.56 17.71 -0.49
CA PRO A 35 -6.13 18.85 0.23
C PRO A 35 -5.91 20.22 -0.45
N SER A 36 -4.92 20.29 -1.34
CA SER A 36 -4.55 21.51 -2.09
C SER A 36 -4.51 21.31 -3.62
N GLY A 37 -5.23 20.33 -4.16
CA GLY A 37 -5.33 20.12 -5.62
C GLY A 37 -4.12 19.45 -6.28
N GLY A 38 -3.30 18.73 -5.50
CA GLY A 38 -2.30 17.80 -6.02
C GLY A 38 -2.92 16.51 -6.59
N GLY A 39 -2.07 15.55 -6.96
CA GLY A 39 -2.52 14.27 -7.50
C GLY A 39 -3.39 13.49 -6.51
N GLU A 40 -4.31 12.68 -7.06
CA GLU A 40 -5.23 11.82 -6.29
C GLU A 40 -4.45 10.91 -5.32
N GLY A 41 -4.94 10.86 -4.08
CA GLY A 41 -4.44 9.97 -3.06
C GLY A 41 -5.33 8.74 -2.93
N CYS A 42 -4.80 7.73 -2.25
CA CYS A 42 -5.56 6.59 -1.82
C CYS A 42 -5.26 6.25 -0.37
N VAL A 43 -6.22 5.63 0.28
CA VAL A 43 -6.10 5.06 1.61
C VAL A 43 -5.80 3.59 1.46
N LEU A 44 -4.73 3.14 2.12
CA LEU A 44 -4.30 1.75 2.12
C LEU A 44 -4.37 1.20 3.54
N GLU A 45 -4.91 -0.01 3.68
CA GLU A 45 -4.79 -0.79 4.90
C GLU A 45 -3.74 -1.89 4.71
N VAL A 46 -2.76 -1.91 5.61
CA VAL A 46 -1.66 -2.87 5.59
C VAL A 46 -1.95 -3.97 6.59
N PHE A 47 -1.85 -5.22 6.15
CA PHE A 47 -2.04 -6.39 6.99
C PHE A 47 -0.71 -7.11 7.21
N ASN A 48 -0.58 -7.77 8.36
CA ASN A 48 0.49 -8.74 8.54
C ASN A 48 0.17 -10.04 7.79
N ALA A 49 1.15 -10.95 7.75
CA ALA A 49 1.01 -12.22 7.02
C ALA A 49 -0.06 -13.18 7.59
N VAL A 50 -0.63 -12.90 8.78
CA VAL A 50 -1.73 -13.68 9.36
C VAL A 50 -3.09 -12.99 9.20
N GLY A 51 -3.14 -11.83 8.53
CA GLY A 51 -4.37 -11.10 8.22
C GLY A 51 -4.80 -10.08 9.28
N GLU A 52 -3.96 -9.75 10.26
CA GLU A 52 -4.25 -8.69 11.23
C GLU A 52 -3.83 -7.32 10.69
N SER A 53 -4.66 -6.30 10.90
CA SER A 53 -4.36 -4.93 10.50
C SER A 53 -3.16 -4.37 11.27
N LEU A 54 -2.16 -3.86 10.56
CA LEU A 54 -0.97 -3.21 11.12
C LEU A 54 -1.13 -1.70 11.17
N THR A 55 -1.57 -1.10 10.06
CA THR A 55 -1.69 0.35 9.94
C THR A 55 -2.56 0.75 8.75
N VAL A 56 -3.08 1.98 8.81
CA VAL A 56 -3.79 2.63 7.70
C VAL A 56 -3.01 3.87 7.29
N ILE A 57 -2.67 3.96 6.01
CA ILE A 57 -1.85 5.05 5.46
C ILE A 57 -2.54 5.73 4.30
N VAL A 58 -2.18 7.00 4.08
CA VAL A 58 -2.61 7.77 2.91
C VAL A 58 -1.39 8.06 2.06
N VAL A 59 -1.44 7.66 0.79
CA VAL A 59 -0.34 7.85 -0.16
C VAL A 59 -0.88 8.36 -1.51
N PRO A 60 -0.04 9.00 -2.35
CA PRO A 60 -0.41 9.27 -3.73
C PRO A 60 -0.72 7.96 -4.47
N ILE A 61 -1.74 7.95 -5.33
CA ILE A 61 -2.14 6.77 -6.12
C ILE A 61 -0.98 6.24 -6.99
N SER A 62 -0.08 7.13 -7.41
CA SER A 62 1.13 6.79 -8.16
C SER A 62 2.15 5.96 -7.35
N THR A 63 1.91 5.74 -6.06
CA THR A 63 2.76 4.94 -5.16
C THR A 63 2.41 3.46 -5.24
N VAL A 64 1.28 3.10 -5.85
CA VAL A 64 0.80 1.72 -5.90
C VAL A 64 0.67 1.20 -7.32
N SER A 65 0.73 -0.12 -7.46
CA SER A 65 0.40 -0.82 -8.71
C SER A 65 -0.45 -2.06 -8.44
N SER A 66 -1.19 -2.52 -9.44
CA SER A 66 -1.92 -3.80 -9.35
C SER A 66 -0.93 -4.95 -9.29
N LEU A 67 -1.30 -6.01 -8.58
CA LEU A 67 -0.59 -7.28 -8.63
C LEU A 67 -0.71 -7.93 -10.01
N SER A 68 0.29 -8.73 -10.37
CA SER A 68 0.37 -9.51 -11.61
C SER A 68 0.41 -11.01 -11.31
N ALA A 69 -0.17 -11.82 -12.20
CA ALA A 69 -0.21 -13.28 -12.05
C ALA A 69 1.18 -13.96 -12.02
N ASN A 70 2.24 -13.25 -12.42
CA ASN A 70 3.62 -13.75 -12.40
C ASN A 70 4.40 -13.33 -11.14
N GLU A 71 3.76 -12.64 -10.19
CA GLU A 71 4.37 -12.25 -8.91
C GLU A 71 4.14 -13.34 -7.86
N ILE A 72 5.06 -13.43 -6.89
CA ILE A 72 5.04 -14.47 -5.86
C ILE A 72 4.89 -13.79 -4.50
N LEU A 73 3.98 -14.28 -3.67
CA LEU A 73 3.83 -13.84 -2.29
C LEU A 73 5.12 -14.12 -1.49
N THR A 74 5.57 -13.13 -0.74
CA THR A 74 6.74 -13.22 0.13
C THR A 74 6.42 -12.68 1.52
N VAL A 75 7.05 -13.25 2.55
CA VAL A 75 6.91 -12.81 3.94
C VAL A 75 8.21 -12.20 4.41
N ARG A 76 8.10 -11.06 5.10
CA ARG A 76 9.20 -10.41 5.82
C ARG A 76 8.70 -9.89 7.16
N SER A 77 9.59 -9.76 8.14
CA SER A 77 9.28 -9.01 9.35
C SER A 77 9.20 -7.51 9.01
N LEU A 78 8.25 -6.81 9.64
CA LEU A 78 8.28 -5.35 9.69
C LEU A 78 9.54 -4.94 10.46
N ALA A 79 10.25 -3.92 10.01
CA ALA A 79 11.35 -3.39 10.81
C ALA A 79 10.75 -2.88 12.13
N LYS A 80 11.50 -2.98 13.24
CA LYS A 80 11.09 -2.35 14.48
C LYS A 80 11.72 -0.97 14.49
N ALA A 81 10.91 0.08 14.68
CA ALA A 81 11.45 1.39 15.02
C ALA A 81 12.33 1.22 16.27
N SER A 82 13.63 1.47 16.13
CA SER A 82 14.61 1.43 17.23
C SER A 82 14.57 2.71 18.05
#